data_AF-A0A662XFM5-F1
#
_entry.id   AF-A0A662XFM5-F1
#
_cell.length_a   1.000
_cell.length_b   1.000
_cell.length_c   1.000
_cell.angle_alpha   90.00
_cell.angle_beta   90.00
_cell.angle_gamma   90.00
#
_symmetry.space_group_name_H-M   'P 1'
#
loop_
_entity.id
_entity.type
_entity.pdbx_description
1 polymer ?
#
loop_
_entity_poly.entity_id
_entity_poly.type
_entity_poly.pdbx_seq_one_letter_code
_entity_poly.pdbx_strand_id
1 'polypeptide(L)'
;MGNSDSKSKFRESVYKLNNEVISSKNLEFWDKLWRIPTVAEEIFTLIQPDDVRMLRHQQPKNLATMLRQAVSQIVQIVDTPVPKYYPQAINCVRVLTRLVPFILEESGDAFVEELFWSVGQPADDEGEGESSRVTDSGVTGEPLAVQMIHAIMGLLFLPEFTISIHAYKGYGEERR
;
A
#
# COMPACT_ATOMS: atom_id res chain seq x y z
N MET A 1 8.41 5.41 -27.48
CA MET A 1 7.62 6.65 -27.31
C MET A 1 6.65 6.64 -26.11
N GLY A 2 6.53 5.58 -25.29
CA GLY A 2 5.52 5.51 -24.21
C GLY A 2 5.91 6.02 -22.81
N ASN A 3 7.16 6.41 -22.55
CA ASN A 3 7.60 6.80 -21.20
C ASN A 3 7.20 8.24 -20.83
N SER A 4 7.13 9.17 -21.80
CA SER A 4 6.79 10.57 -21.54
C SER A 4 5.32 10.75 -21.15
N ASP A 5 4.40 10.07 -21.84
CA ASP A 5 2.97 10.14 -21.55
C ASP A 5 2.61 9.52 -20.20
N SER A 6 3.29 8.44 -19.83
CA SER A 6 3.08 7.77 -18.53
C SER A 6 3.48 8.65 -17.36
N LYS A 7 4.59 9.41 -17.49
CA LYS A 7 5.04 10.38 -16.47
C LYS A 7 4.09 11.55 -16.31
N SER A 8 3.57 12.08 -17.42
CA SER A 8 2.60 13.18 -17.40
C SER A 8 1.32 12.77 -16.66
N LYS A 9 0.77 11.59 -17.00
CA LYS A 9 -0.42 11.03 -16.35
C LYS A 9 -0.21 10.78 -14.85
N PHE A 10 0.98 10.34 -14.45
CA PHE A 10 1.30 10.15 -13.04
C PHE A 10 1.36 11.50 -12.29
N ARG A 11 2.02 12.52 -12.87
CA ARG A 11 2.03 13.87 -12.27
C ARG A 11 0.63 14.45 -12.12
N GLU A 12 -0.23 14.25 -13.13
CA GLU A 12 -1.63 14.64 -13.04
C GLU A 12 -2.35 13.91 -11.90
N SER A 13 -2.05 12.63 -11.70
CA SER A 13 -2.61 11.84 -10.59
C SER A 13 -2.13 12.33 -9.23
N VAL A 14 -0.86 12.69 -9.08
CA VAL A 14 -0.31 13.31 -7.85
C VAL A 14 -0.96 14.67 -7.59
N TYR A 15 -1.14 15.48 -8.63
CA TYR A 15 -1.86 16.75 -8.51
C TYR A 15 -3.31 16.54 -8.03
N LYS A 16 -4.02 15.55 -8.58
CA LYS A 16 -5.38 15.20 -8.13
C LYS A 16 -5.41 14.72 -6.69
N LEU A 17 -4.43 13.91 -6.27
CA LEU A 17 -4.32 13.47 -4.87
C LEU A 17 -4.28 14.65 -3.89
N ASN A 18 -3.56 15.73 -4.24
CA ASN A 18 -3.44 16.91 -3.39
C ASN A 18 -4.69 17.81 -3.41
N ASN A 19 -5.38 17.91 -4.54
CA ASN A 19 -6.42 18.94 -4.75
C ASN A 19 -7.86 18.41 -4.75
N GLU A 20 -8.06 17.10 -4.91
CA GLU A 20 -9.39 16.50 -5.06
C GLU A 20 -9.63 15.43 -3.99
N VAL A 21 -10.89 15.27 -3.55
CA VAL A 21 -11.28 14.15 -2.69
C VAL A 21 -11.50 12.93 -3.57
N ILE A 22 -10.68 11.89 -3.39
CA ILE A 22 -10.73 10.68 -4.20
C ILE A 22 -11.37 9.56 -3.38
N SER A 23 -12.45 8.98 -3.90
CA SER A 23 -13.05 7.81 -3.25
C SER A 23 -12.08 6.64 -3.19
N SER A 24 -12.01 5.98 -2.03
CA SER A 24 -11.30 4.72 -1.82
C SER A 24 -11.73 3.62 -2.81
N LYS A 25 -12.98 3.70 -3.30
CA LYS A 25 -13.58 2.75 -4.25
C LYS A 25 -13.24 3.04 -5.72
N ASN A 26 -12.53 4.13 -6.03
CA ASN A 26 -12.12 4.47 -7.39
C ASN A 26 -10.92 3.62 -7.85
N LEU A 27 -11.15 2.33 -8.08
CA LEU A 27 -10.12 1.35 -8.44
C LEU A 27 -9.35 1.76 -9.71
N GLU A 28 -10.02 2.37 -10.69
CA GLU A 28 -9.36 2.82 -11.93
C GLU A 28 -8.32 3.90 -11.69
N PHE A 29 -8.54 4.78 -10.71
CA PHE A 29 -7.56 5.80 -10.33
C PHE A 29 -6.37 5.15 -9.63
N TRP A 30 -6.64 4.34 -8.61
CA TRP A 30 -5.62 3.73 -7.77
C TRP A 30 -4.74 2.74 -8.54
N ASP A 31 -5.32 1.91 -9.40
CA ASP A 31 -4.58 0.95 -10.24
C ASP A 31 -3.53 1.64 -11.12
N LYS A 32 -3.77 2.88 -11.56
CA LYS A 32 -2.80 3.64 -12.37
C LYS A 32 -1.53 3.95 -11.58
N LEU A 33 -1.63 4.22 -10.27
CA LEU A 33 -0.47 4.48 -9.42
C LEU A 33 0.41 3.23 -9.26
N TRP A 34 -0.21 2.05 -9.21
CA TRP A 34 0.48 0.79 -8.94
C TRP A 34 1.01 0.09 -10.19
N ARG A 35 0.32 0.22 -11.33
CA ARG A 35 0.66 -0.50 -12.57
C ARG A 35 1.67 0.21 -13.47
N ILE A 36 1.95 1.50 -13.27
CA ILE A 36 2.96 2.21 -14.06
C ILE A 36 4.34 1.79 -13.54
N PRO A 37 5.09 0.93 -14.26
CA PRO A 37 6.37 0.43 -13.78
C PRO A 37 7.36 1.57 -13.87
N THR A 38 7.74 2.12 -12.73
CA THR A 38 8.71 3.21 -12.62
C THR A 38 9.89 2.73 -11.84
N VAL A 39 11.10 3.08 -12.28
CA VAL A 39 12.31 2.89 -11.45
C VAL A 39 12.21 3.76 -10.19
N ALA A 40 12.96 3.44 -9.14
CA ALA A 40 12.89 4.19 -7.88
C ALA A 40 13.13 5.70 -8.09
N GLU A 41 14.08 6.06 -8.95
CA GLU A 41 14.36 7.46 -9.32
C GLU A 41 13.12 8.18 -9.85
N GLU A 42 12.34 7.53 -10.71
CA GLU A 42 11.15 8.13 -11.30
C GLU A 42 10.09 8.42 -10.22
N ILE A 43 9.84 7.48 -9.31
CA ILE A 43 8.90 7.68 -8.18
C ILE A 43 9.34 8.87 -7.32
N PHE A 44 10.63 8.96 -7.03
CA PHE A 44 11.19 10.04 -6.19
C PHE A 44 11.13 11.39 -6.90
N THR A 45 11.24 11.41 -8.23
CA THR A 45 11.07 12.64 -9.04
C THR A 45 9.61 13.06 -9.18
N LEU A 46 8.68 12.09 -9.15
CA LEU A 46 7.25 12.30 -9.39
C LEU A 46 6.48 12.64 -8.12
N ILE A 47 6.87 12.06 -6.99
CA ILE A 47 6.34 12.36 -5.67
C ILE A 47 7.41 13.16 -4.93
N GLN A 48 7.32 14.48 -4.90
CA GLN A 48 8.27 15.31 -4.16
C GLN A 48 7.96 15.30 -2.66
N PRO A 49 8.91 15.62 -1.78
CA PRO A 49 8.66 15.66 -0.34
C PRO A 49 7.53 16.64 0.01
N ASP A 50 7.52 17.78 -0.67
CA ASP A 50 6.52 18.82 -0.45
C ASP A 50 5.13 18.38 -0.91
N ASP A 51 5.03 17.54 -1.96
CA ASP A 51 3.76 16.94 -2.36
C ASP A 51 3.18 16.07 -1.23
N VAL A 52 4.02 15.28 -0.54
CA VAL A 52 3.55 14.40 0.55
C VAL A 52 3.13 15.22 1.78
N ARG A 53 3.87 16.28 2.11
CA ARG A 53 3.50 17.20 3.19
C ARG A 53 2.19 17.92 2.88
N MET A 54 2.05 18.43 1.67
CA MET A 54 0.80 19.04 1.20
C MET A 54 -0.36 18.04 1.25
N LEU A 55 -0.14 16.79 0.79
CA LEU A 55 -1.14 15.74 0.81
C LEU A 55 -1.62 15.45 2.23
N ARG A 56 -0.69 15.41 3.20
CA ARG A 56 -1.00 15.20 4.62
C ARG A 56 -1.86 16.33 5.19
N HIS A 57 -1.60 17.57 4.82
CA HIS A 57 -2.37 18.72 5.33
C HIS A 57 -3.71 18.92 4.60
N GLN A 58 -3.75 18.73 3.29
CA GLN A 58 -4.91 19.06 2.46
C GLN A 58 -5.88 17.88 2.33
N GLN A 59 -5.36 16.66 2.17
CA GLN A 59 -6.14 15.45 1.91
C GLN A 59 -5.61 14.23 2.69
N PRO A 60 -5.62 14.26 4.05
CA PRO A 60 -5.10 13.16 4.87
C PRO A 60 -5.80 11.82 4.59
N LYS A 61 -7.06 11.84 4.17
CA LYS A 61 -7.82 10.63 3.77
C LYS A 61 -7.24 9.97 2.51
N ASN A 62 -6.81 10.76 1.53
CA ASN A 62 -6.16 10.24 0.32
C ASN A 62 -4.81 9.61 0.67
N LEU A 63 -4.01 10.25 1.54
CA LEU A 63 -2.74 9.73 2.03
C LEU A 63 -2.92 8.39 2.77
N ALA A 64 -3.90 8.34 3.68
CA ALA A 64 -4.26 7.12 4.40
C ALA A 64 -4.68 6.00 3.45
N THR A 65 -5.50 6.30 2.44
CA THR A 65 -5.94 5.33 1.43
C THR A 65 -4.77 4.80 0.61
N MET A 66 -3.88 5.69 0.15
CA MET A 66 -2.69 5.33 -0.63
C MET A 66 -1.77 4.39 0.16
N LEU A 67 -1.54 4.69 1.44
CA LEU A 67 -0.75 3.85 2.33
C LEU A 67 -1.41 2.48 2.56
N ARG A 68 -2.71 2.46 2.91
CA ARG A 68 -3.47 1.22 3.16
C ARG A 68 -3.51 0.32 1.93
N GLN A 69 -3.71 0.87 0.73
CA GLN A 69 -3.70 0.10 -0.51
C GLN A 69 -2.32 -0.45 -0.86
N ALA A 70 -1.25 0.32 -0.64
CA ALA A 70 0.11 -0.18 -0.85
C ALA A 70 0.41 -1.39 0.04
N VAL A 71 0.07 -1.29 1.34
CA VAL A 71 0.23 -2.40 2.29
C VAL A 71 -0.65 -3.59 1.90
N SER A 72 -1.93 -3.36 1.61
CA SER A 72 -2.88 -4.43 1.25
C SER A 72 -2.44 -5.21 0.01
N GLN A 73 -1.90 -4.53 -1.01
CA GLN A 73 -1.36 -5.21 -2.20
C GLN A 73 -0.15 -6.07 -1.88
N ILE A 74 0.75 -5.62 -1.00
CA ILE A 74 1.89 -6.43 -0.59
C ILE A 74 1.41 -7.65 0.20
N VAL A 75 0.47 -7.49 1.14
CA VAL A 75 -0.15 -8.60 1.88
C VAL A 75 -0.72 -9.64 0.91
N GLN A 76 -1.53 -9.21 -0.06
CA GLN A 76 -2.11 -10.11 -1.06
C GLN A 76 -1.04 -10.86 -1.89
N ILE A 77 0.04 -10.19 -2.28
CA ILE A 77 1.13 -10.80 -3.05
C ILE A 77 1.93 -11.78 -2.19
N VAL A 78 2.08 -11.51 -0.90
CA VAL A 78 2.76 -12.43 0.04
C VAL A 78 1.90 -13.67 0.30
N ASP A 79 0.59 -13.49 0.49
CA ASP A 79 -0.35 -14.58 0.75
C ASP A 79 -0.53 -15.48 -0.49
N THR A 80 -0.53 -14.88 -1.68
CA THR A 80 -0.68 -15.58 -2.96
C THR A 80 0.44 -15.19 -3.94
N PRO A 81 1.65 -15.75 -3.77
CA PRO A 81 2.80 -15.36 -4.57
C PRO A 81 2.67 -15.83 -6.02
N VAL A 82 2.52 -14.87 -6.93
CA VAL A 82 2.51 -15.09 -8.38
C VAL A 82 3.53 -14.15 -9.02
N PRO A 83 4.54 -14.68 -9.76
CA PRO A 83 5.64 -13.87 -10.29
C PRO A 83 5.25 -12.66 -11.13
N LYS A 84 4.09 -12.73 -11.79
CA LYS A 84 3.52 -11.63 -12.56
C LYS A 84 3.29 -10.35 -11.73
N TYR A 85 3.05 -10.46 -10.43
CA TYR A 85 2.76 -9.32 -9.54
C TYR A 85 3.99 -8.81 -8.78
N TYR A 86 5.16 -9.44 -8.90
CA TYR A 86 6.37 -8.97 -8.21
C TYR A 86 6.81 -7.55 -8.60
N PRO A 87 6.71 -7.11 -9.89
CA PRO A 87 6.98 -5.71 -10.23
C PRO A 87 6.05 -4.72 -9.52
N GLN A 88 4.79 -5.11 -9.27
CA GLN A 88 3.81 -4.32 -8.54
C GLN A 88 4.15 -4.25 -7.04
N ALA A 89 4.59 -5.36 -6.43
CA ALA A 89 5.10 -5.35 -5.05
C ALA A 89 6.29 -4.40 -4.89
N ILE A 90 7.26 -4.44 -5.82
CA ILE A 90 8.41 -3.52 -5.82
C ILE A 90 7.93 -2.06 -5.90
N ASN A 91 6.95 -1.76 -6.75
CA ASN A 91 6.41 -0.41 -6.87
C ASN A 91 5.75 0.05 -5.56
N CYS A 92 4.95 -0.81 -4.93
CA CYS A 92 4.36 -0.55 -3.61
C CYS A 92 5.43 -0.24 -2.56
N VAL A 93 6.50 -1.05 -2.49
CA VAL A 93 7.62 -0.80 -1.56
C VAL A 93 8.30 0.54 -1.83
N ARG A 94 8.54 0.90 -3.10
CA ARG A 94 9.16 2.19 -3.45
C ARG A 94 8.29 3.38 -3.04
N VAL A 95 6.96 3.27 -3.23
CA VAL A 95 6.00 4.27 -2.78
C VAL A 95 6.00 4.36 -1.25
N LEU A 96 5.97 3.24 -0.52
CA LEU A 96 6.04 3.23 0.94
C LEU A 96 7.33 3.90 1.45
N THR A 97 8.48 3.55 0.88
CA THR A 97 9.78 4.18 1.20
C THR A 97 9.75 5.69 0.93
N ARG A 98 8.93 6.13 -0.03
CA ARG A 98 8.79 7.55 -0.34
C ARG A 98 7.84 8.28 0.62
N LEU A 99 6.74 7.66 1.03
CA LEU A 99 5.69 8.29 1.84
C LEU A 99 6.01 8.27 3.34
N VAL A 100 6.43 7.12 3.87
CA VAL A 100 6.54 6.87 5.31
C VAL A 100 7.45 7.87 6.03
N PRO A 101 8.64 8.26 5.51
CA PRO A 101 9.50 9.23 6.19
C PRO A 101 8.83 10.59 6.42
N PHE A 102 7.96 11.03 5.51
CA PHE A 102 7.27 12.32 5.61
C PHE A 102 5.96 12.23 6.40
N ILE A 103 5.34 11.04 6.45
CA ILE A 103 4.21 10.78 7.36
C ILE A 103 4.69 10.84 8.81
N LEU A 104 5.86 10.28 9.11
CA LEU A 104 6.43 10.18 10.46
C LEU A 104 7.33 11.38 10.84
N GLU A 105 7.30 12.47 10.06
CA GLU A 105 8.16 13.64 10.28
C GLU A 105 7.87 14.35 11.60
N GLU A 106 6.62 14.30 12.07
CA GLU A 106 6.19 14.91 13.33
C GLU A 106 5.96 13.85 14.41
N SER A 107 6.63 14.00 15.55
CA SER A 107 6.47 13.09 16.69
C SER A 107 5.15 13.35 17.43
N GLY A 108 4.41 12.27 17.75
CA GLY A 108 3.19 12.36 18.57
C GLY A 108 1.95 12.87 17.81
N ASP A 109 1.96 12.72 16.48
CA ASP A 109 0.81 13.08 15.64
C ASP A 109 -0.36 12.10 15.82
N ALA A 110 -1.53 12.64 16.16
CA ALA A 110 -2.77 11.87 16.27
C ALA A 110 -3.16 11.18 14.95
N PHE A 111 -2.83 11.78 13.80
CA PHE A 111 -3.07 11.16 12.49
C PHE A 111 -2.20 9.91 12.28
N VAL A 112 -0.94 9.93 12.74
CA VAL A 112 -0.06 8.75 12.67
C VAL A 112 -0.59 7.63 13.57
N GLU A 113 -1.00 7.97 14.79
CA GLU A 113 -1.60 7.02 15.72
C GLU A 113 -2.88 6.39 15.15
N GLU A 114 -3.77 7.21 14.61
CA GLU A 114 -4.98 6.74 13.94
C GLU A 114 -4.66 5.92 12.68
N LEU A 115 -3.68 6.30 11.88
CA LEU A 115 -3.37 5.60 10.63
C LEU A 115 -2.73 4.23 10.86
N PHE A 116 -1.72 4.17 11.73
CA PHE A 116 -0.86 2.98 11.89
C PHE A 116 -1.33 2.02 12.98
N TRP A 117 -1.85 2.57 14.08
CA TRP A 117 -2.13 1.80 15.30
C TRP A 117 -3.61 1.58 15.56
N SER A 118 -4.50 2.36 14.92
CA SER A 118 -5.92 2.05 15.00
C SER A 118 -6.23 0.72 14.33
N VAL A 119 -6.98 -0.10 15.05
CA VAL A 119 -7.58 -1.32 14.54
C VAL A 119 -8.85 -0.90 13.83
N GLY A 120 -8.83 -0.92 12.49
CA GLY A 120 -9.93 -0.41 11.69
C GLY A 120 -11.25 -1.13 11.99
N GLN A 121 -12.27 -0.36 12.39
CA GLN A 121 -13.61 -0.61 11.87
C GLN A 121 -13.59 -0.23 10.38
N PRO A 122 -14.26 -0.99 9.50
CA PRO A 122 -14.22 -0.76 8.06
C PRO A 122 -14.67 0.68 7.74
N ALA A 123 -13.80 1.43 7.07
CA ALA A 123 -14.12 2.77 6.61
C ALA A 123 -15.25 2.69 5.55
N ASP A 124 -16.30 3.50 5.77
CA ASP A 124 -17.49 3.71 4.94
C ASP A 124 -18.60 2.64 5.05
N ASP A 125 -19.30 2.61 6.18
CA ASP A 125 -20.69 2.14 6.26
C ASP A 125 -21.59 3.22 6.90
N GLU A 126 -21.77 4.34 6.19
CA GLU A 126 -22.87 5.28 6.44
C GLU A 126 -24.15 4.80 5.73
N GLY A 127 -24.67 3.64 6.10
CA GLY A 127 -25.87 3.09 5.46
C GLY A 127 -26.52 1.93 6.20
N GLU A 128 -27.36 2.27 7.17
CA GLU A 128 -28.56 1.55 7.64
C GLU A 128 -28.45 0.05 8.00
N GLY A 129 -28.87 -0.28 9.21
CA GLY A 129 -28.65 -1.59 9.81
C GLY A 129 -29.47 -2.73 9.20
N GLU A 130 -28.97 -3.95 9.38
CA GLU A 130 -29.71 -5.06 9.99
C GLU A 130 -28.77 -6.27 10.17
N SER A 131 -29.05 -7.00 11.24
CA SER A 131 -28.26 -8.11 11.79
C SER A 131 -28.12 -9.31 10.84
N SER A 132 -26.89 -9.81 10.67
CA SER A 132 -26.67 -11.27 10.67
C SER A 132 -25.28 -11.70 11.12
N ARG A 133 -25.31 -12.86 11.77
CA ARG A 133 -24.34 -13.44 12.70
C ARG A 133 -23.14 -14.10 12.00
N VAL A 134 -21.99 -13.96 12.67
CA VAL A 134 -20.97 -14.98 12.95
C VAL A 134 -20.41 -15.76 11.75
N THR A 135 -19.19 -15.39 11.35
CA THR A 135 -18.11 -16.38 11.18
C THR A 135 -17.05 -16.11 12.23
N ASP A 136 -16.88 -17.08 13.11
CA ASP A 136 -15.83 -17.20 14.11
C ASP A 136 -14.47 -17.32 13.43
N SER A 137 -13.78 -16.20 13.35
CA SER A 137 -12.32 -16.14 13.27
C SER A 137 -11.96 -14.82 13.91
N GLY A 138 -11.42 -14.87 15.13
CA GLY A 138 -11.03 -13.73 15.95
C GLY A 138 -9.92 -12.89 15.33
N VAL A 139 -10.17 -12.26 14.19
CA VAL A 139 -9.33 -11.19 13.67
C VAL A 139 -9.82 -9.91 14.32
N THR A 140 -9.38 -9.69 15.55
CA THR A 140 -9.11 -8.32 15.98
C THR A 140 -8.27 -7.70 14.88
N GLY A 141 -8.82 -6.77 14.08
CA GLY A 141 -8.14 -6.23 12.90
C GLY A 141 -6.69 -5.88 13.24
N GLU A 142 -5.73 -6.47 12.54
CA GLU A 142 -4.32 -6.20 12.83
C GLU A 142 -4.02 -4.72 12.49
N PRO A 143 -3.31 -3.96 13.34
CA PRO A 143 -2.95 -2.58 13.01
C PRO A 143 -2.16 -2.50 11.71
N LEU A 144 -2.31 -1.40 10.97
CA LEU A 144 -1.67 -1.22 9.66
C LEU A 144 -0.13 -1.33 9.76
N ALA A 145 0.47 -0.84 10.85
CA ALA A 145 1.91 -0.97 11.08
C ALA A 145 2.35 -2.44 11.16
N VAL A 146 1.58 -3.29 11.83
CA VAL A 146 1.91 -4.69 12.01
C VAL A 146 1.73 -5.45 10.69
N GLN A 147 0.62 -5.21 9.99
CA GLN A 147 0.40 -5.74 8.63
C GLN A 147 1.55 -5.36 7.69
N MET A 148 1.98 -4.10 7.72
CA MET A 148 3.07 -3.60 6.89
C MET A 148 4.40 -4.32 7.18
N ILE A 149 4.75 -4.48 8.47
CA ILE A 149 5.98 -5.17 8.86
C ILE A 149 5.92 -6.65 8.45
N HIS A 150 4.82 -7.35 8.73
CA HIS A 150 4.63 -8.74 8.32
C HIS A 150 4.73 -8.91 6.79
N ALA A 151 4.09 -8.03 6.04
CA ALA A 151 4.11 -8.04 4.59
C ALA A 151 5.52 -7.81 4.02
N ILE A 152 6.27 -6.82 4.54
CA ILE A 152 7.65 -6.56 4.12
C ILE A 152 8.56 -7.74 4.46
N MET A 153 8.40 -8.34 5.65
CA MET A 153 9.15 -9.53 6.04
C MET A 153 8.83 -10.71 5.14
N GLY A 154 7.55 -10.91 4.77
CA GLY A 154 7.12 -11.96 3.85
C GLY A 154 7.73 -11.83 2.45
N LEU A 155 7.88 -10.60 1.94
CA LEU A 155 8.54 -10.34 0.65
C LEU A 155 9.97 -10.89 0.58
N LEU A 156 10.68 -10.99 1.70
CA LEU A 156 12.06 -11.47 1.75
C LEU A 156 12.20 -12.98 1.48
N PHE A 157 11.09 -13.73 1.49
CA PHE A 157 11.08 -15.18 1.35
C PHE A 157 10.19 -15.67 0.21
N LEU A 158 9.84 -14.81 -0.75
CA LEU A 158 9.00 -15.20 -1.87
C LEU A 158 9.81 -15.96 -2.96
N PRO A 159 9.31 -17.12 -3.41
CA PRO A 159 9.98 -17.92 -4.43
C PRO A 159 9.99 -17.19 -5.77
N GLU A 160 11.11 -17.30 -6.49
CA GLU A 160 11.34 -16.59 -7.77
C GLU A 160 11.30 -15.06 -7.65
N PHE A 161 11.32 -14.53 -6.43
CA PHE A 161 11.44 -13.11 -6.15
C PHE A 161 12.75 -12.80 -5.41
N THR A 162 12.85 -13.28 -4.18
CA THR A 162 13.97 -13.03 -3.26
C THR A 162 14.73 -14.31 -2.92
N ILE A 163 14.07 -15.46 -3.05
CA ILE A 163 14.70 -16.78 -2.89
C ILE A 163 14.53 -17.63 -4.15
N SER A 164 15.51 -18.52 -4.38
CA SER A 164 15.41 -19.53 -5.43
C SER A 164 14.25 -20.48 -5.15
N ILE A 165 13.54 -20.91 -6.20
CA ILE A 165 12.47 -21.91 -6.10
C ILE A 165 12.95 -23.23 -5.46
N HIS A 166 14.24 -23.54 -5.59
CA HIS A 166 14.86 -24.72 -4.98
C HIS A 166 15.12 -24.55 -3.48
N ALA A 167 15.32 -23.32 -2.99
CA ALA A 167 15.48 -23.05 -1.56
C ALA A 167 14.14 -23.15 -0.83
N TYR A 168 13.02 -22.81 -1.49
CA TYR A 168 11.67 -22.92 -0.93
C TYR A 168 11.23 -24.38 -0.73
N LYS A 169 11.64 -25.30 -1.61
CA LYS A 169 11.32 -26.74 -1.49
C LYS A 169 11.92 -27.40 -0.24
N GLY A 170 13.08 -26.92 0.24
CA GLY A 170 13.70 -27.43 1.47
C GLY A 170 12.81 -27.24 2.70
N TYR A 171 11.97 -26.21 2.73
CA TYR A 171 11.06 -25.93 3.85
C TYR A 171 9.76 -26.76 3.78
N GLY A 172 9.40 -27.27 2.59
CA GLY A 172 8.17 -28.03 2.37
C GLY A 172 8.31 -29.54 2.64
N GLU A 173 9.53 -30.08 2.61
CA GLU A 173 9.78 -31.51 2.85
C GLU A 173 9.95 -31.87 4.34
N GLU A 174 10.24 -30.90 5.22
CA GLU A 174 10.36 -31.13 6.67
C GLU A 174 9.02 -31.22 7.42
N ARG A 175 7.88 -31.11 6.72
CA ARG A 175 6.52 -31.17 7.32
C ARG A 175 5.64 -32.31 6.76
N ARG A 176 6.21 -33.36 6.19
CA ARG A 176 5.47 -34.59 5.84
C ARG A 176 5.83 -35.76 6.73
#